data_AF-I1CUN3-F1
#
_entry.id   AF-I1CUN3-F1
#
_cell.length_a   1.000
_cell.length_b   1.000
_cell.length_c   1.000
_cell.angle_alpha   90.00
_cell.angle_beta   90.00
_cell.angle_gamma   90.00
#
_symmetry.space_group_name_H-M   'P 1'
#
loop_
_entity.id
_entity.type
_entity.pdbx_description
1 polymer ?
#
loop_
_entity_poly.entity_id
_entity_poly.type
_entity_poly.pdbx_seq_one_letter_code
_entity_poly.pdbx_strand_id
1 'polypeptide(L)'
;MQNYTEDPIVFKKCLLPSTLANRISKTSRLPEFYDELENDNSSSCTARLILNQLRWLDYIAQPEALTDKLIEPVVVYLKELMNENFDLTVPILDALSNLTLHSESLEDVKEMVLDRLESAELDDLAVILRFMLQTVTPNTVDMVITGIRQKLDFRTLGKIQQFNSSQRQTQQRSNNLVKDSPEALILESIKLGLQFHKFVCESWFRSIMALEETHTHKIIDVLILIILYSMPSMKKKAEAALKKKIIHGLITAPLLEESILCHSSGLAGYWNSILSLSESLLRSCQQNVAISPCANVLYISSFKACDSYYRQEIVGSLVTHIGSGIEAEMNIALDVLLQLAKSDVSSVTVYGVFIKGILDYLDNLNLYQTRTLFDVFSLIALTKAVIEP
;
A
#
# COMPACT_ATOMS: atom_id res chain seq x y z
N MET A 1 2.89 55.88 -13.17
CA MET A 1 4.21 55.21 -13.13
C MET A 1 4.33 54.03 -14.10
N GLN A 2 3.25 53.36 -14.53
CA GLN A 2 3.35 52.28 -15.54
C GLN A 2 4.09 52.74 -16.82
N ASN A 3 3.76 53.93 -17.34
CA ASN A 3 4.43 54.51 -18.52
C ASN A 3 5.90 54.94 -18.29
N TYR A 4 6.36 55.03 -17.04
CA TYR A 4 7.74 55.45 -16.71
C TYR A 4 8.70 54.25 -16.59
N THR A 5 8.16 53.04 -16.61
CA THR A 5 8.92 51.79 -16.50
C THR A 5 9.02 51.02 -17.81
N GLU A 6 8.49 51.54 -18.92
CA GLU A 6 8.54 50.87 -20.23
C GLU A 6 9.98 50.69 -20.74
N ASP A 7 10.89 51.61 -20.41
CA ASP A 7 12.32 51.47 -20.72
C ASP A 7 12.99 50.45 -19.75
N PRO A 8 13.55 49.33 -20.27
CA PRO A 8 14.17 48.28 -19.46
C PRO A 8 15.36 48.78 -18.62
N ILE A 9 16.09 49.79 -19.10
CA ILE A 9 17.24 50.36 -18.38
C ILE A 9 16.77 51.18 -17.18
N VAL A 10 15.71 51.96 -17.36
CA VAL A 10 15.08 52.76 -16.30
C VAL A 10 14.44 51.83 -15.25
N PHE A 11 13.79 50.76 -15.72
CA PHE A 11 13.20 49.75 -14.85
C PHE A 11 14.25 49.04 -13.99
N LYS A 12 15.38 48.59 -14.58
CA LYS A 12 16.49 47.95 -13.85
C LYS A 12 17.10 48.88 -12.80
N LYS A 13 17.25 50.18 -13.10
CA LYS A 13 17.71 51.19 -12.13
C LYS A 13 16.76 51.32 -10.94
N CYS A 14 15.44 51.20 -11.16
CA CYS A 14 14.44 51.25 -10.10
C CYS A 14 14.42 50.03 -9.16
N LEU A 15 15.12 48.95 -9.50
CA LEU A 15 15.22 47.73 -8.70
C LEU A 15 16.52 47.66 -7.88
N LEU A 16 17.42 48.62 -8.06
CA LEU A 16 18.67 48.70 -7.30
C LEU A 16 18.46 49.49 -5.99
N PRO A 17 19.27 49.23 -4.94
CA PRO A 17 19.04 49.72 -3.57
C PRO A 17 18.94 51.24 -3.40
N SER A 18 19.28 52.02 -4.42
CA SER A 18 19.36 53.48 -4.37
C SER A 18 18.08 54.23 -4.77
N THR A 19 16.99 53.56 -5.14
CA THR A 19 15.75 54.23 -5.55
C THR A 19 14.56 53.85 -4.67
N LEU A 20 14.08 54.83 -3.92
CA LEU A 20 12.92 54.76 -3.02
C LEU A 20 11.64 54.48 -3.82
N ALA A 21 11.25 53.22 -3.96
CA ALA A 21 10.01 52.82 -4.63
C ALA A 21 9.15 51.96 -3.71
N ASN A 22 8.44 52.63 -2.80
CA ASN A 22 7.26 52.06 -2.15
C ASN A 22 6.18 51.79 -3.22
N ARG A 23 6.06 50.53 -3.66
CA ARG A 23 4.82 49.80 -4.03
C ARG A 23 5.15 48.64 -4.98
N ILE A 24 4.77 47.44 -4.56
CA ILE A 24 4.86 46.20 -5.34
C ILE A 24 3.58 46.11 -6.20
N SER A 25 3.68 46.56 -7.45
CA SER A 25 2.75 46.19 -8.52
C SER A 25 3.49 45.57 -9.71
N LYS A 26 4.72 45.10 -9.49
CA LYS A 26 5.71 44.83 -10.54
C LYS A 26 5.92 43.34 -10.87
N THR A 27 5.29 42.43 -10.12
CA THR A 27 5.37 40.97 -10.38
C THR A 27 4.71 40.58 -11.71
N SER A 28 3.80 41.39 -12.24
CA SER A 28 3.15 41.14 -13.54
C SER A 28 4.09 41.20 -14.74
N ARG A 29 5.27 41.82 -14.60
CA ARG A 29 6.27 41.94 -15.67
C ARG A 29 7.38 40.89 -15.58
N LEU A 30 7.37 40.05 -14.55
CA LEU A 30 8.33 38.97 -14.38
C LEU A 30 8.39 38.03 -15.61
N PRO A 31 7.26 37.72 -16.30
CA PRO A 31 7.30 36.90 -17.51
C PRO A 31 8.08 37.51 -18.69
N GLU A 32 8.25 38.84 -18.74
CA GLU A 32 9.00 39.52 -19.81
C GLU A 32 10.51 39.27 -19.73
N PHE A 33 11.01 38.72 -18.62
CA PHE A 33 12.44 38.55 -18.34
C PHE A 33 12.83 37.08 -18.09
N TYR A 34 12.01 36.12 -18.52
CA TYR A 34 12.34 34.69 -18.38
C TYR A 34 13.55 34.27 -19.24
N ASP A 35 13.65 34.75 -20.48
CA ASP A 35 14.81 34.46 -21.35
C ASP A 35 16.14 35.03 -20.81
N GLU A 36 16.08 36.12 -20.00
CA GLU A 36 17.26 36.66 -19.30
C GLU A 36 17.73 35.75 -18.15
N LEU A 37 16.84 34.96 -17.53
CA LEU A 37 17.21 34.05 -16.44
C LEU A 37 18.02 32.85 -16.93
N GLU A 38 17.73 32.35 -18.13
CA GLU A 38 18.43 31.21 -18.72
C GLU A 38 19.84 31.59 -19.20
N ASN A 39 20.01 32.86 -19.61
CA ASN A 39 21.25 33.34 -20.23
C ASN A 39 22.17 34.16 -19.30
N ASP A 40 21.65 34.79 -18.24
CA ASP A 40 22.44 35.62 -17.31
C ASP A 40 22.38 35.11 -15.86
N ASN A 41 23.44 34.40 -15.47
CA ASN A 41 23.65 33.92 -14.10
C ASN A 41 24.18 35.00 -13.12
N SER A 42 24.25 36.26 -13.52
CA SER A 42 24.66 37.34 -12.63
C SER A 42 23.61 37.67 -11.56
N SER A 43 24.04 38.27 -10.45
CA SER A 43 23.14 38.83 -9.43
C SER A 43 22.37 40.07 -9.93
N SER A 44 22.73 40.58 -11.12
CA SER A 44 22.13 41.75 -11.75
C SER A 44 20.98 41.42 -12.71
N CYS A 45 20.68 40.14 -12.92
CA CYS A 45 19.55 39.69 -13.72
C CYS A 45 18.26 40.35 -13.24
N THR A 46 17.50 40.92 -14.18
CA THR A 46 16.31 41.74 -13.89
C THR A 46 15.26 40.94 -13.10
N ALA A 47 15.05 39.68 -13.47
CA ALA A 47 14.15 38.78 -12.75
C ALA A 47 14.61 38.48 -11.32
N ARG A 48 15.92 38.26 -11.09
CA ARG A 48 16.48 38.07 -9.74
C ARG A 48 16.36 39.34 -8.90
N LEU A 49 16.54 40.51 -9.51
CA LEU A 49 16.33 41.79 -8.83
C LEU A 49 14.86 41.98 -8.44
N ILE A 50 13.90 41.62 -9.31
CA ILE A 50 12.48 41.63 -8.98
C ILE A 50 12.19 40.71 -7.79
N LEU A 51 12.72 39.49 -7.78
CA LEU A 51 12.53 38.54 -6.67
C LEU A 51 13.20 39.02 -5.38
N ASN A 52 14.37 39.66 -5.46
CA ASN A 52 15.03 40.25 -4.30
C ASN A 52 14.20 41.38 -3.65
N GLN A 53 13.40 42.11 -4.43
CA GLN A 53 12.47 43.10 -3.87
C GLN A 53 11.33 42.47 -3.05
N LEU A 54 11.13 41.15 -3.14
CA LEU A 54 10.13 40.41 -2.34
C LEU A 54 10.73 39.85 -1.05
N ARG A 55 12.06 39.90 -0.86
CA ARG A 55 12.74 39.34 0.30
C ARG A 55 12.63 40.30 1.48
N TRP A 56 12.11 39.79 2.61
CA TRP A 56 11.98 40.52 3.88
C TRP A 56 11.06 41.74 3.82
N LEU A 57 9.91 41.60 3.15
CA LEU A 57 8.87 42.60 3.21
C LEU A 57 8.28 42.68 4.62
N ASP A 58 8.35 43.87 5.23
CA ASP A 58 7.76 44.13 6.55
C ASP A 58 6.23 43.99 6.56
N TYR A 59 5.59 44.20 5.40
CA TYR A 59 4.14 44.13 5.25
C TYR A 59 3.73 43.69 3.84
N ILE A 60 2.88 42.67 3.76
CA ILE A 60 2.28 42.20 2.50
C ILE A 60 0.78 42.56 2.54
N ALA A 61 0.36 43.48 1.68
CA ALA A 61 -1.01 43.99 1.66
C ALA A 61 -2.04 42.95 1.20
N GLN A 62 -1.64 42.04 0.30
CA GLN A 62 -2.49 40.97 -0.24
C GLN A 62 -1.68 39.66 -0.31
N PRO A 63 -1.52 38.95 0.81
CA PRO A 63 -0.69 37.75 0.86
C PRO A 63 -1.22 36.64 -0.05
N GLU A 64 -2.55 36.43 -0.08
CA GLU A 64 -3.20 35.41 -0.91
C GLU A 64 -3.00 35.69 -2.40
N ALA A 65 -3.33 36.90 -2.88
CA ALA A 65 -3.17 37.24 -4.30
C ALA A 65 -1.71 37.24 -4.80
N LEU A 66 -0.75 37.51 -3.93
CA LEU A 66 0.67 37.40 -4.26
C LEU A 66 1.10 35.93 -4.36
N THR A 67 0.63 35.11 -3.42
CA THR A 67 0.91 33.68 -3.35
C THR A 67 0.35 32.97 -4.58
N ASP A 68 -0.91 33.23 -4.94
CA ASP A 68 -1.57 32.65 -6.11
C ASP A 68 -0.79 32.92 -7.41
N LYS A 69 -0.33 34.17 -7.60
CA LYS A 69 0.44 34.57 -8.79
C LYS A 69 1.85 33.99 -8.85
N LEU A 70 2.40 33.54 -7.73
CA LEU A 70 3.73 32.95 -7.67
C LEU A 70 3.68 31.42 -7.71
N ILE A 71 2.65 30.81 -7.12
CA ILE A 71 2.49 29.36 -7.07
C ILE A 71 2.19 28.80 -8.46
N GLU A 72 1.29 29.41 -9.23
CA GLU A 72 0.88 28.91 -10.55
C GLU A 72 2.07 28.60 -11.50
N PRO A 73 3.02 29.53 -11.77
CA PRO A 73 4.17 29.23 -12.64
C PRO A 73 5.13 28.22 -12.01
N VAL A 74 5.27 28.19 -10.68
CA VAL A 74 6.12 27.19 -9.99
C VAL A 74 5.56 25.79 -10.18
N VAL A 75 4.23 25.62 -10.10
CA VAL A 75 3.57 24.33 -10.29
C VAL A 75 3.73 23.84 -11.72
N VAL A 76 3.56 24.72 -12.71
CA VAL A 76 3.78 24.38 -14.13
C VAL A 76 5.22 23.92 -14.35
N TYR A 77 6.19 24.67 -13.84
CA TYR A 77 7.61 24.31 -13.95
C TYR A 77 7.94 22.99 -13.25
N LEU A 78 7.43 22.77 -12.04
CA LEU A 78 7.64 21.51 -11.31
C LEU A 78 7.01 20.31 -12.04
N LYS A 79 5.86 20.50 -12.69
CA LYS A 79 5.23 19.47 -13.54
C LYS A 79 6.09 19.12 -14.75
N GLU A 80 6.60 20.12 -15.47
CA GLU A 80 7.50 19.91 -16.60
C GLU A 80 8.79 19.21 -16.17
N LEU A 81 9.39 19.65 -15.06
CA LEU A 81 10.61 19.06 -14.51
C LEU A 81 10.41 17.60 -14.09
N MET A 82 9.25 17.26 -13.50
CA MET A 82 8.87 15.89 -13.14
C MET A 82 8.70 15.01 -14.39
N ASN A 83 8.30 15.59 -15.52
CA ASN A 83 8.19 14.84 -16.77
C ASN A 83 9.55 14.50 -17.39
N GLU A 84 10.54 15.38 -17.21
CA GLU A 84 11.88 15.22 -17.74
C GLU A 84 12.79 14.35 -16.87
N ASN A 85 12.67 14.45 -15.53
CA ASN A 85 13.59 13.84 -14.58
C ASN A 85 12.86 12.97 -13.55
N PHE A 86 12.93 11.65 -13.73
CA PHE A 86 12.34 10.67 -12.81
C PHE A 86 12.93 10.74 -11.40
N ASP A 87 14.24 11.00 -11.29
CA ASP A 87 14.97 11.09 -10.01
C ASP A 87 14.46 12.21 -9.09
N LEU A 88 13.79 13.21 -9.65
CA LEU A 88 13.26 14.36 -8.91
C LEU A 88 11.81 14.18 -8.49
N THR A 89 11.16 13.05 -8.81
CA THR A 89 9.74 12.82 -8.50
C THR A 89 9.45 13.00 -7.02
N VAL A 90 10.19 12.32 -6.14
CA VAL A 90 9.97 12.39 -4.68
C VAL A 90 10.15 13.81 -4.11
N PRO A 91 11.27 14.52 -4.36
CA PRO A 91 11.43 15.91 -3.95
C PRO A 91 10.36 16.86 -4.50
N ILE A 92 9.93 16.67 -5.76
CA ILE A 92 8.89 17.49 -6.38
C ILE A 92 7.54 17.25 -5.70
N LEU A 93 7.19 16.00 -5.41
CA LEU A 93 5.95 15.68 -4.67
C LEU A 93 5.95 16.26 -3.26
N ASP A 94 7.09 16.21 -2.55
CA ASP A 94 7.22 16.82 -1.24
C ASP A 94 7.01 18.35 -1.31
N ALA A 95 7.64 19.01 -2.29
CA ALA A 95 7.42 20.44 -2.54
C ALA A 95 5.96 20.75 -2.86
N LEU A 96 5.34 20.01 -3.80
CA LEU A 96 3.95 20.20 -4.20
C LEU A 96 2.97 19.94 -3.05
N SER A 97 3.27 19.02 -2.13
CA SER A 97 2.44 18.74 -0.95
C SER A 97 2.40 19.89 0.05
N ASN A 98 3.48 20.68 0.10
CA ASN A 98 3.64 21.83 0.98
C ASN A 98 3.14 23.14 0.34
N LEU A 99 2.97 23.16 -0.99
CA LEU A 99 2.35 24.28 -1.67
C LEU A 99 0.83 24.21 -1.50
N THR A 100 0.21 25.33 -1.11
CA THR A 100 -1.26 25.45 -1.10
C THR A 100 -1.73 25.60 -2.54
N LEU A 101 -1.95 24.46 -3.21
CA LEU A 101 -2.36 24.40 -4.61
C LEU A 101 -3.85 24.70 -4.77
N HIS A 102 -4.20 25.46 -5.81
CA HIS A 102 -5.58 25.61 -6.26
C HIS A 102 -6.11 24.27 -6.75
N SER A 103 -7.41 24.02 -6.59
CA SER A 103 -8.02 22.70 -6.84
C SER A 103 -7.82 22.21 -8.27
N GLU A 104 -7.82 23.12 -9.25
CA GLU A 104 -7.66 22.81 -10.68
C GLU A 104 -6.23 22.37 -11.01
N SER A 105 -5.21 23.11 -10.55
CA SER A 105 -3.80 22.73 -10.78
C SER A 105 -3.42 21.42 -10.06
N LEU A 106 -4.05 21.14 -8.91
CA LEU A 106 -3.84 19.89 -8.17
C LEU A 106 -4.44 18.67 -8.90
N GLU A 107 -5.55 18.84 -9.61
CA GLU A 107 -6.16 17.78 -10.42
C GLU A 107 -5.24 17.35 -11.56
N ASP A 108 -4.68 18.31 -12.30
CA ASP A 108 -3.72 18.01 -13.38
C ASP A 108 -2.43 17.36 -12.86
N VAL A 109 -1.92 17.81 -11.71
CA VAL A 109 -0.75 17.19 -11.06
C VAL A 109 -1.07 15.74 -10.74
N LYS A 110 -2.26 15.44 -10.20
CA LYS A 110 -2.67 14.06 -9.86
C LYS A 110 -2.77 13.17 -11.09
N GLU A 111 -3.30 13.67 -12.20
CA GLU A 111 -3.36 12.89 -13.45
C GLU A 111 -1.96 12.52 -13.94
N MET A 112 -1.05 13.49 -13.95
CA MET A 112 0.36 13.26 -14.30
C MET A 112 1.05 12.27 -13.35
N VAL A 113 0.84 12.41 -12.05
CA VAL A 113 1.41 11.49 -11.05
C VAL A 113 0.82 10.09 -11.19
N LEU A 114 -0.45 9.96 -11.55
CA LEU A 114 -1.06 8.67 -11.89
C LEU A 114 -0.38 8.04 -13.10
N ASP A 115 -0.10 8.79 -14.18
CA ASP A 115 0.62 8.26 -15.35
C ASP A 115 2.01 7.75 -14.98
N ARG A 116 2.68 8.39 -14.02
CA ARG A 116 4.00 7.97 -13.55
C ARG A 116 3.98 6.73 -12.65
N LEU A 117 2.82 6.37 -12.09
CA LEU A 117 2.68 5.22 -11.20
C LEU A 117 3.06 3.89 -11.86
N GLU A 118 2.88 3.75 -13.17
CA GLU A 118 3.22 2.51 -13.91
C GLU A 118 4.73 2.36 -14.13
N SER A 119 5.45 3.47 -14.24
CA SER A 119 6.90 3.50 -14.53
C SER A 119 7.79 3.73 -13.31
N ALA A 120 7.21 3.98 -12.14
CA ALA A 120 7.96 4.34 -10.94
C ALA A 120 8.71 3.15 -10.32
N GLU A 121 9.86 3.43 -9.72
CA GLU A 121 10.62 2.44 -8.97
C GLU A 121 9.91 2.05 -7.66
N LEU A 122 10.18 0.83 -7.16
CA LEU A 122 9.51 0.27 -5.99
C LEU A 122 9.67 1.15 -4.73
N ASP A 123 10.83 1.79 -4.57
CA ASP A 123 11.14 2.64 -3.42
C ASP A 123 10.34 3.96 -3.45
N ASP A 124 10.07 4.48 -4.66
CA ASP A 124 9.35 5.74 -4.86
C ASP A 124 7.81 5.56 -4.82
N LEU A 125 7.31 4.37 -5.17
CA LEU A 125 5.88 4.06 -5.18
C LEU A 125 5.18 4.37 -3.84
N ALA A 126 5.85 4.10 -2.72
CA ALA A 126 5.32 4.39 -1.39
C ALA A 126 5.07 5.91 -1.20
N VAL A 127 6.03 6.74 -1.62
CA VAL A 127 5.94 8.20 -1.52
C VAL A 127 4.87 8.74 -2.47
N ILE A 128 4.83 8.24 -3.70
CA ILE A 128 3.83 8.61 -4.70
C ILE A 128 2.42 8.32 -4.17
N LEU A 129 2.18 7.11 -3.68
CA LEU A 129 0.87 6.71 -3.14
C LEU A 129 0.50 7.52 -1.90
N ARG A 130 1.47 7.82 -1.03
CA ARG A 130 1.25 8.68 0.14
C ARG A 130 0.80 10.07 -0.29
N PHE A 131 1.50 10.71 -1.23
CA PHE A 131 1.12 12.01 -1.77
C PHE A 131 -0.31 11.96 -2.36
N MET A 132 -0.58 10.98 -3.22
CA MET A 132 -1.87 10.82 -3.90
C MET A 132 -3.03 10.66 -2.92
N LEU A 133 -2.86 9.87 -1.87
CA LEU A 133 -3.92 9.61 -0.89
C LEU A 133 -4.04 10.70 0.18
N GLN A 134 -2.98 11.49 0.45
CA GLN A 134 -3.04 12.60 1.41
C GLN A 134 -3.62 13.88 0.80
N THR A 135 -3.34 14.14 -0.48
CA THR A 135 -3.80 15.35 -1.19
C THR A 135 -5.15 15.16 -1.91
N VAL A 136 -5.76 13.99 -1.80
CA VAL A 136 -7.05 13.69 -2.45
C VAL A 136 -8.19 14.54 -1.89
N THR A 137 -9.12 14.93 -2.77
CA THR A 137 -10.33 15.67 -2.43
C THR A 137 -11.56 14.78 -2.68
N PRO A 138 -12.73 15.09 -2.10
CA PRO A 138 -13.95 14.30 -2.34
C PRO A 138 -14.35 14.18 -3.81
N ASN A 139 -14.00 15.15 -4.65
CA ASN A 139 -14.29 15.13 -6.08
C ASN A 139 -13.31 14.23 -6.87
N THR A 140 -12.08 14.08 -6.38
CA THR A 140 -11.00 13.37 -7.10
C THR A 140 -10.79 11.93 -6.62
N VAL A 141 -11.45 11.54 -5.52
CA VAL A 141 -11.21 10.26 -4.84
C VAL A 141 -11.46 9.04 -5.73
N ASP A 142 -12.52 9.06 -6.53
CA ASP A 142 -12.88 7.92 -7.38
C ASP A 142 -11.90 7.75 -8.55
N MET A 143 -11.41 8.86 -9.11
CA MET A 143 -10.36 8.87 -10.14
C MET A 143 -9.05 8.31 -9.57
N VAL A 144 -8.63 8.75 -8.38
CA VAL A 144 -7.39 8.30 -7.75
C VAL A 144 -7.45 6.81 -7.40
N ILE A 145 -8.54 6.34 -6.79
CA ILE A 145 -8.71 4.91 -6.44
C ILE A 145 -8.71 4.04 -7.70
N THR A 146 -9.46 4.44 -8.73
CA THR A 146 -9.54 3.70 -9.99
C THR A 146 -8.19 3.70 -10.71
N GLY A 147 -7.50 4.85 -10.73
CA GLY A 147 -6.17 5.00 -11.31
C GLY A 147 -5.14 4.10 -10.62
N ILE A 148 -5.08 4.11 -9.28
CA ILE A 148 -4.18 3.21 -8.52
C ILE A 148 -4.50 1.75 -8.84
N ARG A 149 -5.77 1.36 -8.83
CA ARG A 149 -6.22 -0.02 -9.08
C ARG A 149 -5.94 -0.51 -10.51
N GLN A 150 -5.93 0.41 -11.49
CA GLN A 150 -5.67 0.09 -12.89
C GLN A 150 -4.18 0.04 -13.19
N LYS A 151 -3.42 1.02 -12.73
CA LYS A 151 -2.01 1.22 -13.10
C LYS A 151 -1.03 0.45 -12.22
N LEU A 152 -1.40 0.13 -10.97
CA LEU A 152 -0.51 -0.59 -10.07
C LEU A 152 -0.79 -2.10 -10.10
N ASP A 153 0.08 -2.84 -10.77
CA ASP A 153 -0.02 -4.30 -10.87
C ASP A 153 0.77 -5.01 -9.77
N PHE A 154 0.11 -5.26 -8.64
CA PHE A 154 0.67 -6.04 -7.54
C PHE A 154 1.17 -7.43 -7.96
N ARG A 155 0.60 -8.07 -8.99
CA ARG A 155 1.07 -9.38 -9.45
C ARG A 155 2.50 -9.29 -9.99
N THR A 156 2.82 -8.22 -10.70
CA THR A 156 4.16 -7.97 -11.22
C THR A 156 5.12 -7.55 -10.10
N LEU A 157 4.67 -6.69 -9.18
CA LEU A 157 5.46 -6.27 -8.01
C LEU A 157 5.91 -7.47 -7.14
N GLY A 158 4.97 -8.38 -6.83
CA GLY A 158 5.27 -9.57 -6.03
C GLY A 158 6.30 -10.49 -6.70
N LYS A 159 6.22 -10.67 -8.03
CA LYS A 159 7.18 -11.50 -8.78
C LYS A 159 8.58 -10.90 -8.81
N ILE A 160 8.70 -9.59 -9.04
CA ILE A 160 9.99 -8.89 -9.04
C ILE A 160 10.68 -9.07 -7.68
N GLN A 161 9.91 -8.97 -6.60
CA GLN A 161 10.44 -9.08 -5.25
C GLN A 161 10.84 -10.51 -4.88
N GLN A 162 10.04 -11.52 -5.26
CA GLN A 162 10.42 -12.92 -5.09
C GLN A 162 11.71 -13.27 -5.87
N PHE A 163 11.86 -12.72 -7.08
CA PHE A 163 13.08 -12.88 -7.87
C PHE A 163 14.31 -12.24 -7.19
N ASN A 164 14.17 -11.00 -6.71
CA ASN A 164 15.23 -10.29 -5.98
C ASN A 164 15.62 -10.99 -4.68
N SER A 165 14.64 -11.57 -3.98
CA SER A 165 14.84 -12.36 -2.74
C SER A 165 15.62 -13.66 -3.01
N SER A 166 15.34 -14.30 -4.15
CA SER A 166 16.00 -15.54 -4.57
C SER A 166 17.47 -15.32 -4.97
N GLN A 167 17.80 -14.17 -5.57
CA GLN A 167 19.18 -13.81 -5.89
C GLN A 167 20.00 -13.39 -4.65
N ARG A 168 19.36 -12.81 -3.62
CA ARG A 168 20.05 -12.40 -2.38
C ARG A 168 20.44 -13.56 -1.45
N GLN A 169 19.95 -14.79 -1.69
CA GLN A 169 20.37 -15.96 -0.89
C GLN A 169 21.84 -16.36 -1.10
N THR A 170 22.56 -15.82 -2.09
CA THR A 170 23.99 -16.10 -2.29
C THR A 170 24.95 -15.16 -1.55
N GLN A 171 24.48 -14.04 -0.98
CA GLN A 171 25.32 -13.13 -0.20
C GLN A 171 24.61 -12.58 1.04
N GLN A 172 25.10 -13.07 2.19
CA GLN A 172 24.99 -12.50 3.55
C GLN A 172 23.67 -12.65 4.31
N ARG A 173 23.73 -13.50 5.34
CA ARG A 173 22.86 -13.51 6.53
C ARG A 173 23.06 -12.21 7.32
N SER A 174 22.19 -11.22 7.15
CA SER A 174 22.01 -10.14 8.13
C SER A 174 20.57 -10.15 8.63
N ASN A 175 20.43 -10.34 9.94
CA ASN A 175 19.19 -10.65 10.67
C ASN A 175 18.19 -9.48 10.81
N ASN A 176 18.16 -8.48 9.91
CA ASN A 176 17.35 -7.26 10.10
C ASN A 176 16.46 -6.83 8.91
N LEU A 177 16.31 -7.64 7.85
CA LEU A 177 15.77 -7.16 6.57
C LEU A 177 14.26 -7.34 6.32
N VAL A 178 13.46 -7.75 7.31
CA VAL A 178 12.01 -7.96 7.10
C VAL A 178 11.19 -6.68 7.25
N LYS A 179 11.71 -5.64 7.93
CA LYS A 179 10.96 -4.41 8.20
C LYS A 179 10.94 -3.39 7.06
N ASP A 180 11.91 -3.44 6.15
CA ASP A 180 12.08 -2.42 5.10
C ASP A 180 11.97 -3.05 3.70
N SER A 181 10.95 -3.89 3.51
CA SER A 181 10.60 -4.30 2.16
C SER A 181 9.86 -3.13 1.48
N PRO A 182 10.21 -2.74 0.24
CA PRO A 182 9.57 -1.60 -0.42
C PRO A 182 8.05 -1.79 -0.52
N GLU A 183 7.63 -3.04 -0.70
CA GLU A 183 6.25 -3.47 -0.64
C GLU A 183 5.56 -3.21 0.70
N ALA A 184 6.23 -3.46 1.84
CA ALA A 184 5.68 -3.14 3.15
C ALA A 184 5.46 -1.63 3.30
N LEU A 185 6.37 -0.81 2.77
CA LEU A 185 6.22 0.65 2.75
C LEU A 185 5.07 1.09 1.84
N ILE A 186 4.86 0.42 0.70
CA ILE A 186 3.70 0.64 -0.18
C ILE A 186 2.39 0.37 0.58
N LEU A 187 2.26 -0.79 1.22
CA LEU A 187 1.05 -1.16 1.96
C LEU A 187 0.82 -0.24 3.18
N GLU A 188 1.88 0.14 3.89
CA GLU A 188 1.78 1.08 5.01
C GLU A 188 1.40 2.49 4.53
N SER A 189 1.91 2.94 3.37
CA SER A 189 1.54 4.23 2.78
C SER A 189 0.06 4.27 2.39
N ILE A 190 -0.45 3.17 1.83
CA ILE A 190 -1.89 3.02 1.56
C ILE A 190 -2.69 3.05 2.86
N LYS A 191 -2.27 2.29 3.88
CA LYS A 191 -2.93 2.25 5.19
C LYS A 191 -2.97 3.63 5.84
N LEU A 192 -1.88 4.38 5.82
CA LEU A 192 -1.81 5.74 6.33
C LEU A 192 -2.76 6.66 5.54
N GLY A 193 -2.80 6.54 4.21
CA GLY A 193 -3.74 7.29 3.37
C GLY A 193 -5.21 7.03 3.73
N LEU A 194 -5.57 5.76 3.95
CA LEU A 194 -6.91 5.36 4.38
C LEU A 194 -7.25 5.87 5.80
N GLN A 195 -6.28 5.95 6.70
CA GLN A 195 -6.46 6.47 8.06
C GLN A 195 -6.51 8.00 8.11
N PHE A 196 -5.83 8.66 7.20
CA PHE A 196 -5.73 10.12 7.14
C PHE A 196 -7.09 10.74 6.81
N HIS A 197 -7.75 10.23 5.77
CA HIS A 197 -9.07 10.70 5.34
C HIS A 197 -10.13 9.61 5.41
N LYS A 198 -11.09 9.75 6.33
CA LYS A 198 -12.20 8.80 6.47
C LYS A 198 -12.99 8.61 5.17
N PHE A 199 -13.19 9.68 4.39
CA PHE A 199 -13.93 9.59 3.13
C PHE A 199 -13.20 8.72 2.10
N VAL A 200 -11.86 8.72 2.07
CA VAL A 200 -11.06 7.87 1.18
C VAL A 200 -11.25 6.40 1.54
N CYS A 201 -11.19 6.09 2.85
CA CYS A 201 -11.47 4.74 3.33
C CYS A 201 -12.87 4.27 2.95
N GLU A 202 -13.89 5.13 3.05
CA GLU A 202 -15.25 4.78 2.67
C GLU A 202 -15.41 4.62 1.15
N SER A 203 -14.85 5.52 0.35
CA SER A 203 -14.91 5.44 -1.12
C SER A 203 -14.21 4.18 -1.63
N TRP A 204 -13.04 3.83 -1.11
CA TRP A 204 -12.32 2.62 -1.54
C TRP A 204 -13.07 1.35 -1.13
N PHE A 205 -13.61 1.31 0.09
CA PHE A 205 -14.46 0.21 0.52
C PHE A 205 -15.70 0.06 -0.39
N ARG A 206 -16.36 1.17 -0.75
CA ARG A 206 -17.51 1.15 -1.68
C ARG A 206 -17.10 0.67 -3.07
N SER A 207 -15.95 1.11 -3.57
CA SER A 207 -15.41 0.67 -4.86
C SER A 207 -15.24 -0.85 -4.92
N ILE A 208 -14.65 -1.47 -3.88
CA ILE A 208 -14.50 -2.94 -3.80
C ILE A 208 -15.88 -3.64 -3.69
N MET A 209 -16.82 -3.03 -2.97
CA MET A 209 -18.17 -3.59 -2.83
C MET A 209 -19.00 -3.53 -4.10
N ALA A 210 -18.78 -2.52 -4.96
CA ALA A 210 -19.46 -2.36 -6.24
C ALA A 210 -19.01 -3.36 -7.32
N LEU A 211 -17.91 -4.09 -7.12
CA LEU A 211 -17.43 -5.10 -8.08
C LEU A 211 -18.32 -6.35 -8.06
N GLU A 212 -19.00 -6.66 -9.16
CA GLU A 212 -19.95 -7.79 -9.21
C GLU A 212 -19.43 -9.00 -10.00
N GLU A 213 -18.25 -8.91 -10.61
CA GLU A 213 -17.72 -9.94 -11.51
C GLU A 213 -16.39 -10.50 -11.00
N THR A 214 -16.19 -11.82 -11.14
CA THR A 214 -15.01 -12.54 -10.64
C THR A 214 -13.70 -12.02 -11.22
N HIS A 215 -13.65 -11.79 -12.53
CA HIS A 215 -12.46 -11.33 -13.24
C HIS A 215 -12.09 -9.88 -12.95
N THR A 216 -13.03 -9.11 -12.38
CA THR A 216 -12.73 -7.74 -12.00
C THR A 216 -11.88 -7.69 -10.76
N HIS A 217 -12.03 -8.63 -9.81
CA HIS A 217 -11.27 -8.65 -8.56
C HIS A 217 -9.78 -8.95 -8.80
N LYS A 218 -8.92 -8.09 -8.24
CA LYS A 218 -7.45 -8.15 -8.35
C LYS A 218 -6.82 -8.38 -6.98
N ILE A 219 -5.52 -8.70 -6.96
CA ILE A 219 -4.73 -8.89 -5.73
C ILE A 219 -4.81 -7.65 -4.81
N ILE A 220 -4.75 -6.44 -5.39
CA ILE A 220 -4.91 -5.18 -4.63
C ILE A 220 -6.19 -5.17 -3.80
N ASP A 221 -7.31 -5.70 -4.31
CA ASP A 221 -8.58 -5.68 -3.58
C ASP A 221 -8.51 -6.55 -2.31
N VAL A 222 -7.81 -7.69 -2.38
CA VAL A 222 -7.57 -8.58 -1.23
C VAL A 222 -6.63 -7.90 -0.23
N LEU A 223 -5.53 -7.31 -0.70
CA LEU A 223 -4.57 -6.60 0.17
C LEU A 223 -5.23 -5.42 0.90
N ILE A 224 -6.07 -4.64 0.20
CA ILE A 224 -6.85 -3.56 0.81
C ILE A 224 -7.83 -4.12 1.85
N LEU A 225 -8.51 -5.23 1.60
CA LEU A 225 -9.40 -5.85 2.59
C LEU A 225 -8.63 -6.32 3.84
N ILE A 226 -7.40 -6.83 3.70
CA ILE A 226 -6.52 -7.18 4.83
C ILE A 226 -6.11 -5.91 5.61
N ILE A 227 -5.72 -4.84 4.90
CA ILE A 227 -5.39 -3.56 5.51
C ILE A 227 -6.59 -3.00 6.29
N LEU A 228 -7.78 -2.99 5.69
CA LEU A 228 -9.01 -2.55 6.35
C LEU A 228 -9.37 -3.44 7.54
N TYR A 229 -9.11 -4.75 7.47
CA TYR A 229 -9.33 -5.67 8.57
C TYR A 229 -8.40 -5.40 9.77
N SER A 230 -7.16 -4.96 9.50
CA SER A 230 -6.20 -4.58 10.54
C SER A 230 -6.61 -3.32 11.32
N MET A 231 -7.46 -2.48 10.73
CA MET A 231 -7.94 -1.25 11.35
C MET A 231 -9.15 -1.54 12.27
N PRO A 232 -9.13 -1.16 13.56
CA PRO A 232 -10.23 -1.43 14.48
C PRO A 232 -11.60 -0.88 14.03
N SER A 233 -11.60 0.29 13.36
CA SER A 233 -12.80 0.95 12.86
C SER A 233 -13.49 0.21 11.71
N MET A 234 -12.73 -0.53 10.91
CA MET A 234 -13.20 -1.21 9.70
C MET A 234 -13.19 -2.74 9.80
N LYS A 235 -12.58 -3.31 10.84
CA LYS A 235 -12.43 -4.75 11.05
C LYS A 235 -13.68 -5.57 10.73
N LYS A 236 -14.79 -5.28 11.41
CA LYS A 236 -16.06 -6.02 11.20
C LYS A 236 -16.66 -5.81 9.80
N LYS A 237 -16.52 -4.62 9.23
CA LYS A 237 -17.03 -4.32 7.87
C LYS A 237 -16.22 -5.04 6.80
N ALA A 238 -14.89 -5.03 6.91
CA ALA A 238 -13.98 -5.73 6.02
C ALA A 238 -14.22 -7.25 6.07
N GLU A 239 -14.43 -7.79 7.28
CA GLU A 239 -14.75 -9.20 7.47
C GLU A 239 -16.07 -9.61 6.79
N ALA A 240 -17.14 -8.85 7.03
CA ALA A 240 -18.44 -9.11 6.42
C ALA A 240 -18.40 -8.97 4.90
N ALA A 241 -17.66 -7.97 4.40
CA ALA A 241 -17.42 -7.76 2.98
C ALA A 241 -16.71 -8.94 2.33
N LEU A 242 -15.59 -9.40 2.91
CA LEU A 242 -14.85 -10.54 2.40
C LEU A 242 -15.71 -11.80 2.39
N LYS A 243 -16.42 -12.09 3.50
CA LYS A 243 -17.36 -13.23 3.58
C LYS A 243 -18.42 -13.15 2.49
N LYS A 244 -19.04 -11.98 2.29
CA LYS A 244 -20.04 -11.78 1.23
C LYS A 244 -19.43 -12.06 -0.14
N LYS A 245 -18.27 -11.49 -0.46
CA LYS A 245 -17.61 -11.69 -1.76
C LYS A 245 -17.23 -13.16 -2.01
N ILE A 246 -16.78 -13.88 -0.99
CA ILE A 246 -16.48 -15.32 -1.08
C ILE A 246 -17.77 -16.12 -1.34
N ILE A 247 -18.85 -15.86 -0.60
CA ILE A 247 -20.13 -16.57 -0.76
C ILE A 247 -20.71 -16.39 -2.17
N HIS A 248 -20.54 -15.20 -2.77
CA HIS A 248 -20.97 -14.93 -4.13
C HIS A 248 -19.98 -15.44 -5.19
N GLY A 249 -18.90 -16.13 -4.78
CA GLY A 249 -17.88 -16.67 -5.69
C GLY A 249 -16.98 -15.61 -6.33
N LEU A 250 -17.03 -14.35 -5.88
CA LEU A 250 -16.32 -13.22 -6.47
C LEU A 250 -14.84 -13.19 -6.09
N ILE A 251 -14.54 -13.45 -4.82
CA ILE A 251 -13.18 -13.69 -4.34
C ILE A 251 -13.02 -15.20 -4.16
N THR A 252 -12.12 -15.78 -4.95
CA THR A 252 -11.90 -17.22 -5.03
C THR A 252 -10.67 -17.64 -4.22
N ALA A 253 -10.59 -18.93 -3.88
CA ALA A 253 -9.46 -19.47 -3.14
C ALA A 253 -8.10 -19.25 -3.86
N PRO A 254 -7.98 -19.45 -5.19
CA PRO A 254 -6.73 -19.17 -5.91
C PRO A 254 -6.27 -17.70 -5.81
N LEU A 255 -7.20 -16.74 -5.84
CA LEU A 255 -6.86 -15.32 -5.69
C LEU A 255 -6.31 -15.03 -4.29
N LEU A 256 -6.89 -15.63 -3.25
CA LEU A 256 -6.38 -15.52 -1.88
C LEU A 256 -5.00 -16.17 -1.74
N GLU A 257 -4.81 -17.36 -2.31
CA GLU A 257 -3.51 -18.06 -2.28
C GLU A 257 -2.42 -17.19 -2.89
N GLU A 258 -2.67 -16.70 -4.11
CA GLU A 258 -1.72 -15.86 -4.82
C GLU A 258 -1.43 -14.56 -4.06
N SER A 259 -2.48 -13.92 -3.51
CA SER A 259 -2.32 -12.68 -2.75
C SER A 259 -1.40 -12.86 -1.53
N ILE A 260 -1.51 -13.97 -0.81
CA ILE A 260 -0.68 -14.21 0.39
C ILE A 260 0.74 -14.64 0.00
N LEU A 261 0.89 -15.53 -0.98
CA LEU A 261 2.20 -16.07 -1.36
C LEU A 261 3.06 -15.03 -2.12
N CYS A 262 2.47 -14.24 -3.00
CA CYS A 262 3.18 -13.20 -3.77
C CYS A 262 3.63 -12.02 -2.90
N HIS A 263 2.91 -11.73 -1.82
CA HIS A 263 3.06 -10.51 -1.02
C HIS A 263 3.48 -10.77 0.43
N SER A 264 4.09 -11.93 0.70
CA SER A 264 4.47 -12.34 2.05
C SER A 264 5.42 -11.36 2.75
N SER A 265 6.33 -10.73 1.99
CA SER A 265 7.24 -9.69 2.46
C SER A 265 6.53 -8.41 2.87
N GLY A 266 5.56 -7.94 2.08
CA GLY A 266 4.75 -6.77 2.42
C GLY A 266 3.81 -7.03 3.59
N LEU A 267 3.34 -8.28 3.72
CA LEU A 267 2.36 -8.67 4.74
C LEU A 267 2.96 -8.97 6.14
N ALA A 268 4.27 -8.77 6.33
CA ALA A 268 4.95 -9.04 7.60
C ALA A 268 4.28 -8.38 8.83
N GLY A 269 3.78 -7.15 8.68
CA GLY A 269 3.06 -6.42 9.74
C GLY A 269 1.60 -6.85 9.95
N TYR A 270 1.06 -7.72 9.09
CA TYR A 270 -0.36 -8.07 9.03
C TYR A 270 -0.67 -9.50 9.46
N TRP A 271 0.33 -10.35 9.77
CA TRP A 271 0.12 -11.76 10.09
C TRP A 271 -0.84 -12.01 11.26
N ASN A 272 -0.81 -11.19 12.31
CA ASN A 272 -1.81 -11.25 13.39
C ASN A 272 -3.25 -11.03 12.89
N SER A 273 -3.40 -10.09 11.95
CA SER A 273 -4.70 -9.77 11.35
C SER A 273 -5.15 -10.89 10.40
N ILE A 274 -4.23 -11.44 9.61
CA ILE A 274 -4.48 -12.56 8.69
C ILE A 274 -4.89 -13.82 9.47
N LEU A 275 -4.20 -14.13 10.57
CA LEU A 275 -4.57 -15.25 11.44
C LEU A 275 -5.96 -15.05 12.05
N SER A 276 -6.22 -13.87 12.65
CA SER A 276 -7.55 -13.53 13.18
C SER A 276 -8.65 -13.60 12.12
N LEU A 277 -8.35 -13.25 10.88
CA LEU A 277 -9.28 -13.37 9.75
C LEU A 277 -9.51 -14.83 9.35
N SER A 278 -8.45 -15.63 9.29
CA SER A 278 -8.49 -17.07 8.97
C SER A 278 -9.37 -17.82 9.95
N GLU A 279 -9.20 -17.56 11.25
CA GLU A 279 -10.05 -18.13 12.29
C GLU A 279 -11.52 -17.73 12.11
N SER A 280 -11.80 -16.46 11.82
CA SER A 280 -13.16 -15.99 11.62
C SER A 280 -13.83 -16.61 10.39
N LEU A 281 -13.09 -16.79 9.29
CA LEU A 281 -13.59 -17.46 8.09
C LEU A 281 -13.86 -18.94 8.36
N LEU A 282 -12.96 -19.64 9.06
CA LEU A 282 -13.15 -21.06 9.40
C LEU A 282 -14.36 -21.24 10.32
N ARG A 283 -14.50 -20.43 11.38
CA ARG A 283 -15.71 -20.43 12.24
C ARG A 283 -16.98 -20.14 11.46
N SER A 284 -16.92 -19.36 10.38
CA SER A 284 -18.10 -19.04 9.56
C SER A 284 -18.52 -20.17 8.63
N CYS A 285 -17.67 -21.18 8.43
CA CYS A 285 -17.99 -22.35 7.60
C CYS A 285 -19.14 -23.18 8.20
N GLN A 286 -19.39 -23.06 9.51
CA GLN A 286 -20.57 -23.65 10.14
C GLN A 286 -21.89 -23.09 9.58
N GLN A 287 -21.89 -21.85 9.09
CA GLN A 287 -23.06 -21.18 8.53
C GLN A 287 -23.13 -21.35 7.02
N ASN A 288 -21.99 -21.32 6.34
CA ASN A 288 -21.94 -21.45 4.88
C ASN A 288 -20.67 -22.20 4.44
N VAL A 289 -20.87 -23.40 3.89
CA VAL A 289 -19.80 -24.29 3.43
C VAL A 289 -19.01 -23.70 2.24
N ALA A 290 -19.59 -22.77 1.48
CA ALA A 290 -18.89 -22.11 0.36
C ALA A 290 -17.64 -21.33 0.80
N ILE A 291 -17.53 -20.98 2.09
CA ILE A 291 -16.36 -20.29 2.66
C ILE A 291 -15.18 -21.25 2.87
N SER A 292 -15.46 -22.56 3.02
CA SER A 292 -14.48 -23.58 3.39
C SER A 292 -13.21 -23.58 2.51
N PRO A 293 -13.29 -23.56 1.17
CA PRO A 293 -12.08 -23.56 0.33
C PRO A 293 -11.20 -22.33 0.57
N CYS A 294 -11.80 -21.17 0.81
CA CYS A 294 -11.06 -19.94 1.07
C CYS A 294 -10.43 -19.94 2.46
N ALA A 295 -11.13 -20.43 3.49
CA ALA A 295 -10.58 -20.57 4.83
C ALA A 295 -9.39 -21.55 4.84
N ASN A 296 -9.53 -22.67 4.13
CA ASN A 296 -8.49 -23.68 4.00
C ASN A 296 -7.22 -23.11 3.33
N VAL A 297 -7.39 -22.51 2.16
CA VAL A 297 -6.28 -21.89 1.42
C VAL A 297 -5.62 -20.76 2.21
N LEU A 298 -6.38 -19.97 2.98
CA LEU A 298 -5.81 -18.87 3.74
C LEU A 298 -4.86 -19.39 4.84
N TYR A 299 -5.23 -20.46 5.55
CA TYR A 299 -4.33 -21.11 6.51
C TYR A 299 -3.10 -21.73 5.83
N ILE A 300 -3.28 -22.44 4.72
CA ILE A 300 -2.18 -23.11 4.00
C ILE A 300 -1.18 -22.09 3.46
N SER A 301 -1.67 -21.08 2.75
CA SER A 301 -0.83 -20.03 2.16
C SER A 301 -0.13 -19.22 3.24
N SER A 302 -0.81 -18.91 4.35
CA SER A 302 -0.18 -18.25 5.50
C SER A 302 0.95 -19.09 6.10
N PHE A 303 0.73 -20.39 6.34
CA PHE A 303 1.76 -21.28 6.91
C PHE A 303 3.00 -21.37 6.02
N LYS A 304 2.81 -21.46 4.69
CA LYS A 304 3.92 -21.49 3.72
C LYS A 304 4.71 -20.18 3.69
N ALA A 305 4.02 -19.05 3.85
CA ALA A 305 4.59 -17.72 3.68
C ALA A 305 5.23 -17.12 4.95
N CYS A 306 4.70 -17.42 6.14
CA CYS A 306 5.10 -16.77 7.38
C CYS A 306 6.32 -17.42 8.06
N ASP A 307 6.83 -16.76 9.10
CA ASP A 307 7.97 -17.22 9.89
C ASP A 307 7.60 -18.34 10.89
N SER A 308 8.60 -18.86 11.59
CA SER A 308 8.41 -19.97 12.53
C SER A 308 7.47 -19.64 13.70
N TYR A 309 7.37 -18.36 14.08
CA TYR A 309 6.49 -17.91 15.16
C TYR A 309 5.03 -18.00 14.69
N TYR A 310 4.71 -17.41 13.55
CA TYR A 310 3.36 -17.45 13.00
C TYR A 310 2.93 -18.85 12.55
N ARG A 311 3.85 -19.68 12.08
CA ARG A 311 3.58 -21.11 11.82
C ARG A 311 3.16 -21.85 13.09
N GLN A 312 3.79 -21.56 14.23
CA GLN A 312 3.38 -22.13 15.52
C GLN A 312 1.96 -21.69 15.91
N GLU A 313 1.66 -20.39 15.78
CA GLU A 313 0.32 -19.84 16.09
C GLU A 313 -0.76 -20.43 15.17
N ILE A 314 -0.45 -20.61 13.88
CA ILE A 314 -1.35 -21.29 12.92
C ILE A 314 -1.63 -22.72 13.36
N VAL A 315 -0.60 -23.49 13.70
CA VAL A 315 -0.78 -24.89 14.18
C VAL A 315 -1.58 -24.91 15.48
N GLY A 316 -1.29 -24.01 16.43
CA GLY A 316 -2.05 -23.88 17.67
C GLY A 316 -3.52 -23.53 17.46
N SER A 317 -3.80 -22.63 16.52
CA SER A 317 -5.16 -22.25 16.13
C SER A 317 -5.90 -23.41 15.47
N LEU A 318 -5.25 -24.18 14.58
CA LEU A 318 -5.80 -25.40 13.99
C LEU A 318 -6.11 -26.46 15.05
N VAL A 319 -5.20 -26.71 16.00
CA VAL A 319 -5.42 -27.63 17.13
C VAL A 319 -6.64 -27.18 17.94
N THR A 320 -6.80 -25.88 18.17
CA THR A 320 -7.95 -25.32 18.89
C THR A 320 -9.26 -25.55 18.12
N HIS A 321 -9.28 -25.38 16.79
CA HIS A 321 -10.45 -25.68 15.97
C HIS A 321 -10.81 -27.17 15.95
N ILE A 322 -9.81 -28.06 15.99
CA ILE A 322 -10.03 -29.51 16.09
C ILE A 322 -10.60 -29.87 17.48
N GLY A 323 -10.16 -29.18 18.53
CA GLY A 323 -10.67 -29.37 19.89
C GLY A 323 -12.02 -28.69 20.17
N SER A 324 -12.61 -27.95 19.21
CA SER A 324 -13.80 -27.12 19.46
C SER A 324 -15.10 -27.91 19.63
N GLY A 325 -15.15 -29.15 19.15
CA GLY A 325 -16.37 -29.98 19.11
C GLY A 325 -17.36 -29.61 18.00
N ILE A 326 -17.05 -28.63 17.15
CA ILE A 326 -17.91 -28.23 16.03
C ILE A 326 -17.45 -28.98 14.78
N GLU A 327 -18.28 -29.91 14.29
CA GLU A 327 -17.93 -30.83 13.20
C GLU A 327 -17.38 -30.13 11.94
N ALA A 328 -18.02 -29.05 11.51
CA ALA A 328 -17.59 -28.29 10.34
C ALA A 328 -16.20 -27.66 10.52
N GLU A 329 -15.89 -27.13 11.72
CA GLU A 329 -14.58 -26.56 12.02
C GLU A 329 -13.50 -27.64 12.08
N MET A 330 -13.80 -28.75 12.77
CA MET A 330 -12.91 -29.89 12.93
C MET A 330 -12.54 -30.49 11.58
N ASN A 331 -13.51 -30.68 10.68
CA ASN A 331 -13.28 -31.25 9.36
C ASN A 331 -12.33 -30.39 8.51
N ILE A 332 -12.54 -29.07 8.52
CA ILE A 332 -11.70 -28.14 7.74
C ILE A 332 -10.31 -28.05 8.36
N ALA A 333 -10.20 -27.92 9.68
CA ALA A 333 -8.91 -27.81 10.35
C ALA A 333 -8.06 -29.08 10.18
N LEU A 334 -8.67 -30.28 10.25
CA LEU A 334 -8.00 -31.54 9.93
C LEU A 334 -7.58 -31.64 8.47
N ASP A 335 -8.40 -31.18 7.53
CA ASP A 335 -8.04 -31.16 6.11
C ASP A 335 -6.86 -30.20 5.84
N VAL A 336 -6.85 -29.01 6.43
CA VAL A 336 -5.70 -28.08 6.37
C VAL A 336 -4.44 -28.78 6.89
N LEU A 337 -4.52 -29.40 8.07
CA LEU A 337 -3.37 -30.06 8.69
C LEU A 337 -2.86 -31.24 7.83
N LEU A 338 -3.76 -32.00 7.23
CA LEU A 338 -3.42 -33.07 6.30
C LEU A 338 -2.74 -32.54 5.03
N GLN A 339 -3.26 -31.46 4.44
CA GLN A 339 -2.65 -30.86 3.25
C GLN A 339 -1.26 -30.25 3.55
N LEU A 340 -1.09 -29.62 4.72
CA LEU A 340 0.21 -29.14 5.17
C LEU A 340 1.18 -30.30 5.38
N ALA A 341 0.76 -31.37 6.06
CA ALA A 341 1.57 -32.55 6.26
C ALA A 341 1.94 -33.21 4.92
N LYS A 342 1.06 -33.22 3.91
CA LYS A 342 1.38 -33.77 2.57
C LYS A 342 2.32 -32.89 1.75
N SER A 343 2.25 -31.57 1.90
CA SER A 343 2.99 -30.62 1.07
C SER A 343 4.39 -30.30 1.61
N ASP A 344 4.53 -30.13 2.94
CA ASP A 344 5.81 -29.84 3.59
C ASP A 344 5.86 -30.47 4.99
N VAL A 345 6.04 -31.80 5.03
CA VAL A 345 6.08 -32.55 6.29
C VAL A 345 7.16 -32.03 7.24
N SER A 346 8.30 -31.59 6.69
CA SER A 346 9.47 -31.18 7.49
C SER A 346 9.15 -29.96 8.33
N SER A 347 8.51 -28.95 7.73
CA SER A 347 8.07 -27.75 8.46
C SER A 347 6.99 -28.07 9.49
N VAL A 348 6.08 -29.01 9.22
CA VAL A 348 5.00 -29.39 10.16
C VAL A 348 5.54 -30.20 11.33
N THR A 349 6.54 -31.06 11.10
CA THR A 349 7.09 -31.99 12.12
C THR A 349 7.65 -31.26 13.34
N VAL A 350 8.21 -30.05 13.15
CA VAL A 350 8.72 -29.20 14.23
C VAL A 350 7.64 -28.90 15.29
N TYR A 351 6.38 -28.84 14.86
CA TYR A 351 5.23 -28.54 15.72
C TYR A 351 4.49 -29.81 16.19
N GLY A 352 5.10 -30.98 16.02
CA GLY A 352 4.47 -32.27 16.33
C GLY A 352 4.02 -32.42 17.79
N VAL A 353 4.62 -31.70 18.74
CA VAL A 353 4.17 -31.69 20.15
C VAL A 353 2.76 -31.11 20.28
N PHE A 354 2.46 -30.01 19.58
CA PHE A 354 1.13 -29.40 19.57
C PHE A 354 0.11 -30.33 18.93
N ILE A 355 0.48 -30.96 17.81
CA ILE A 355 -0.39 -31.88 17.06
C ILE A 355 -0.71 -33.13 17.90
N LYS A 356 0.26 -33.64 18.67
CA LYS A 356 0.02 -34.74 19.62
C LYS A 356 -1.00 -34.40 20.70
N GLY A 357 -1.11 -33.13 21.09
CA GLY A 357 -2.13 -32.67 22.04
C GLY A 357 -3.56 -32.88 21.57
N ILE A 358 -3.79 -33.10 20.26
CA ILE A 358 -5.12 -33.44 19.73
C ILE A 358 -5.62 -34.79 20.30
N LEU A 359 -4.72 -35.70 20.69
CA LEU A 359 -5.08 -37.00 21.27
C LEU A 359 -5.90 -36.88 22.56
N ASP A 360 -5.72 -35.78 23.31
CA ASP A 360 -6.49 -35.53 24.53
C ASP A 360 -7.98 -35.25 24.24
N TYR A 361 -8.31 -34.94 22.98
CA TYR A 361 -9.67 -34.66 22.51
C TYR A 361 -10.26 -35.78 21.64
N LEU A 362 -9.61 -36.95 21.58
CA LEU A 362 -9.98 -38.04 20.66
C LEU A 362 -11.44 -38.51 20.83
N ASP A 363 -11.97 -38.46 22.05
CA ASP A 363 -13.36 -38.82 22.36
C ASP A 363 -14.40 -37.93 21.65
N ASN A 364 -14.01 -36.72 21.25
CA ASN A 364 -14.88 -35.79 20.53
C ASN A 364 -14.87 -35.99 19.01
N LEU A 365 -13.96 -36.82 18.48
CA LEU A 365 -13.79 -37.01 17.04
C LEU A 365 -14.65 -38.17 16.52
N ASN A 366 -15.29 -37.95 15.37
CA ASN A 366 -15.96 -39.02 14.65
C ASN A 366 -14.95 -39.91 13.90
N LEU A 367 -15.40 -41.07 13.40
CA LEU A 367 -14.53 -42.04 12.74
C LEU A 367 -13.76 -41.47 11.53
N TYR A 368 -14.38 -40.55 10.77
CA TYR A 368 -13.73 -39.90 9.63
C TYR A 368 -12.60 -38.98 10.10
N GLN A 369 -12.87 -38.12 11.07
CA GLN A 369 -11.91 -37.20 11.66
C GLN A 369 -10.74 -37.94 12.31
N THR A 370 -11.02 -39.02 13.03
CA THR A 370 -10.00 -39.87 13.65
C THR A 370 -9.09 -40.48 12.58
N ARG A 371 -9.63 -41.02 11.48
CA ARG A 371 -8.81 -41.52 10.37
C ARG A 371 -7.90 -40.44 9.79
N THR A 372 -8.45 -39.27 9.50
CA THR A 372 -7.69 -38.12 8.99
C THR A 372 -6.57 -37.70 9.94
N LEU A 373 -6.84 -37.68 11.25
CA LEU A 373 -5.84 -37.37 12.28
C LEU A 373 -4.71 -38.42 12.31
N PHE A 374 -5.03 -39.71 12.23
CA PHE A 374 -4.02 -40.76 12.19
C PHE A 374 -3.23 -40.77 10.88
N ASP A 375 -3.80 -40.34 9.76
CA ASP A 375 -3.06 -40.10 8.52
C ASP A 375 -2.02 -38.98 8.72
N VAL A 376 -2.41 -37.87 9.37
CA VAL A 376 -1.49 -36.78 9.74
C VAL A 376 -0.36 -37.31 10.63
N PHE A 377 -0.68 -38.06 11.69
CA PHE A 377 0.33 -38.63 12.57
C PHE A 377 1.28 -39.57 11.85
N SER A 378 0.75 -40.39 10.94
CA SER A 378 1.56 -41.32 10.16
C SER A 378 2.57 -40.58 9.27
N LEU A 379 2.14 -39.52 8.59
CA LEU A 379 3.03 -38.68 7.76
C LEU A 379 4.15 -38.04 8.60
N ILE A 380 3.81 -37.47 9.75
CA ILE A 380 4.77 -36.81 10.65
C ILE A 380 5.74 -37.84 11.24
N ALA A 381 5.23 -38.98 11.73
CA ALA A 381 6.05 -40.01 12.38
C ALA A 381 7.03 -40.69 11.42
N LEU A 382 6.58 -41.01 10.19
CA LEU A 382 7.44 -41.64 9.18
C LEU A 382 8.58 -40.73 8.75
N THR A 383 8.37 -39.41 8.75
CA THR A 383 9.42 -38.45 8.40
C THR A 383 10.43 -38.28 9.53
N LYS A 384 9.98 -38.35 10.79
CA LYS A 384 10.88 -38.31 11.96
C LYS A 384 11.86 -39.49 11.99
N ALA A 385 11.40 -40.67 11.59
CA ALA A 385 12.23 -41.88 11.49
C ALA A 385 13.30 -41.81 10.38
N VAL A 386 13.22 -40.86 9.45
CA VAL A 386 14.22 -40.64 8.38
C VAL A 386 15.27 -39.59 8.79
N ILE A 387 14.97 -38.75 9.79
CA ILE A 387 15.81 -37.61 10.18
C ILE A 387 16.66 -37.91 11.44
N GLU A 388 16.27 -38.91 12.25
CA GLU A 388 17.11 -39.45 13.34
C GLU A 388 17.95 -40.64 12.80
N PRO A 389 19.30 -40.53 12.74
CA PRO A 389 20.18 -41.62 12.28
C PRO A 389 20.29 -42.81 13.26
#